data_AF-A0ABC9QZA2-F1
#
_entry.id   AF-A0ABC9QZA2-F1
#
_cell.length_a   1.000
_cell.length_b   1.000
_cell.length_c   1.000
_cell.angle_alpha   90.00
_cell.angle_beta   90.00
_cell.angle_gamma   90.00
#
_symmetry.space_group_name_H-M   'P 1'
#
loop_
_entity.id
_entity.type
_entity.pdbx_description
1 polymer ?
#
loop_
_entity_poly.entity_id
_entity_poly.type
_entity_poly.pdbx_seq_one_letter_code
_entity_poly.pdbx_strand_id
1 'polypeptide(L)'
;MIQEEDWLTLRIFYYDRDKDSILLDCIFPLIEELRLTYGDLLFYLKRHWQYGPHIDLNLSGFPINQKKQVKNFLMGYVSEYLAEYPSNEEINSKEYLILSKKLGALEYNYGPYTPIYENNTVMFTDYKRNTALFGDNPLLIGSREFFLNEIMPIFKGIISDSKSKEERLVYCICLMALIADKFKDGIKYGYLSFKSHAEGFLHQAGKRNLDHVIIKEFKEVEARISGKIESFLAEFLLEKVEIEWGNDPHLKVFREWDDLIVSTMEKLSLSEDIRIESSNSFKKVIKDKESLEGFSSFHKHLLTSNKGIELLESKHFNAYRFIINIFYEQLPIIGFNAKDRNMMCFILSNAVEKIFECDWKNLMGYKEVK
;
A
#
# COMPACT_ATOMS: atom_id res chain seq x y z
N MET A 1 20.25 -8.05 -11.88
CA MET A 1 18.84 -7.62 -11.81
C MET A 1 18.03 -8.66 -12.52
N ILE A 2 16.99 -9.16 -11.87
CA ILE A 2 16.02 -10.09 -12.47
C ILE A 2 15.34 -9.35 -13.63
N GLN A 3 15.20 -9.97 -14.80
CA GLN A 3 14.50 -9.37 -15.95
C GLN A 3 13.01 -9.64 -15.86
N GLU A 4 12.17 -8.93 -16.62
CA GLU A 4 10.72 -9.19 -16.61
C GLU A 4 10.41 -10.62 -17.08
N GLU A 5 11.17 -11.16 -18.05
CA GLU A 5 11.02 -12.54 -18.51
C GLU A 5 11.37 -13.60 -17.46
N ASP A 6 12.09 -13.24 -16.40
CA ASP A 6 12.43 -14.14 -15.30
C ASP A 6 11.28 -14.26 -14.28
N TRP A 7 10.25 -13.44 -14.40
CA TRP A 7 9.05 -13.52 -13.58
C TRP A 7 7.98 -14.44 -14.22
N LEU A 8 7.21 -15.06 -13.34
CA LEU A 8 5.95 -15.73 -13.64
C LEU A 8 4.83 -15.00 -12.91
N THR A 9 3.76 -14.66 -13.63
CA THR A 9 2.53 -14.15 -13.02
C THR A 9 1.40 -15.16 -13.25
N LEU A 10 0.99 -15.83 -12.16
CA LEU A 10 -0.25 -16.62 -12.13
C LEU A 10 -1.38 -15.71 -11.66
N ARG A 11 -2.34 -15.48 -12.54
CA ARG A 11 -3.58 -14.78 -12.24
C ARG A 11 -4.62 -15.77 -11.75
N ILE A 12 -5.23 -15.47 -10.60
CA ILE A 12 -6.20 -16.32 -9.90
C ILE A 12 -7.50 -15.53 -9.76
N PHE A 13 -8.50 -15.85 -10.59
CA PHE A 13 -9.82 -15.26 -10.50
C PHE A 13 -10.59 -15.89 -9.34
N TYR A 14 -10.81 -15.10 -8.31
CA TYR A 14 -11.49 -15.49 -7.07
C TYR A 14 -12.29 -14.29 -6.61
N TYR A 15 -13.62 -14.38 -6.62
CA TYR A 15 -14.48 -13.20 -6.55
C TYR A 15 -14.88 -12.80 -5.14
N ASP A 16 -14.77 -13.70 -4.18
CA ASP A 16 -15.04 -13.42 -2.78
C ASP A 16 -14.23 -12.22 -2.31
N ARG A 17 -14.88 -11.33 -1.56
CA ARG A 17 -14.24 -10.09 -1.10
C ARG A 17 -13.15 -10.37 -0.07
N ASP A 18 -13.44 -11.33 0.79
CA ASP A 18 -12.49 -11.93 1.69
C ASP A 18 -11.62 -12.93 0.91
N LYS A 19 -10.30 -12.79 1.03
CA LYS A 19 -9.33 -13.70 0.39
C LYS A 19 -8.48 -14.42 1.42
N ASP A 20 -8.79 -14.31 2.70
CA ASP A 20 -7.89 -14.77 3.76
C ASP A 20 -7.67 -16.28 3.65
N SER A 21 -8.72 -17.09 3.39
CA SER A 21 -8.58 -18.53 3.18
C SER A 21 -7.69 -18.88 2.00
N ILE A 22 -7.92 -18.32 0.80
CA ILE A 22 -7.04 -18.63 -0.35
C ILE A 22 -5.59 -18.16 -0.13
N LEU A 23 -5.39 -17.09 0.64
CA LEU A 23 -4.05 -16.64 1.01
C LEU A 23 -3.38 -17.62 1.97
N LEU A 24 -4.03 -17.95 3.09
CA LEU A 24 -3.48 -18.76 4.18
C LEU A 24 -3.42 -20.26 3.88
N ASP A 25 -4.43 -20.78 3.19
CA ASP A 25 -4.63 -22.22 3.00
C ASP A 25 -4.13 -22.71 1.63
N CYS A 26 -3.89 -21.81 0.67
CA CYS A 26 -3.37 -22.15 -0.66
C CYS A 26 -2.07 -21.44 -1.00
N ILE A 27 -2.09 -20.10 -1.11
CA ILE A 27 -0.96 -19.36 -1.69
C ILE A 27 0.28 -19.43 -0.80
N PHE A 28 0.18 -19.12 0.50
CA PHE A 28 1.35 -19.20 1.38
C PHE A 28 1.91 -20.63 1.50
N PRO A 29 1.10 -21.69 1.72
CA PRO A 29 1.59 -23.07 1.70
C PRO A 29 2.29 -23.46 0.40
N LEU A 30 1.72 -23.09 -0.75
CA LEU A 30 2.32 -23.32 -2.07
C LEU A 30 3.71 -22.68 -2.19
N ILE A 31 3.89 -21.46 -1.67
CA ILE A 31 5.20 -20.80 -1.68
C ILE A 31 6.20 -21.52 -0.78
N GLU A 32 5.79 -21.98 0.40
CA GLU A 32 6.67 -22.76 1.27
C GLU A 32 7.10 -24.07 0.61
N GLU A 33 6.20 -24.77 -0.08
CA GLU A 33 6.55 -25.99 -0.82
C GLU A 33 7.55 -25.73 -1.94
N LEU A 34 7.37 -24.64 -2.70
CA LEU A 34 8.32 -24.25 -3.73
C LEU A 34 9.70 -23.89 -3.13
N ARG A 35 9.73 -23.24 -1.96
CA ARG A 35 10.98 -22.91 -1.25
C ARG A 35 11.75 -24.15 -0.82
N LEU A 36 11.07 -25.25 -0.46
CA LEU A 36 11.75 -26.53 -0.17
C LEU A 36 12.53 -27.07 -1.38
N THR A 37 12.09 -26.74 -2.60
CA THR A 37 12.73 -27.20 -3.84
C THR A 37 13.77 -26.22 -4.38
N TYR A 38 13.48 -24.92 -4.33
CA TYR A 38 14.24 -23.89 -5.03
C TYR A 38 15.05 -22.98 -4.10
N GLY A 39 14.86 -23.06 -2.79
CA GLY A 39 15.50 -22.16 -1.82
C GLY A 39 14.92 -20.76 -1.88
N ASP A 40 15.78 -19.76 -2.03
CA ASP A 40 15.42 -18.34 -1.97
C ASP A 40 14.65 -17.90 -3.22
N LEU A 41 13.32 -18.03 -3.16
CA LEU A 41 12.39 -17.50 -4.15
C LEU A 41 11.94 -16.09 -3.79
N LEU A 42 11.78 -15.26 -4.81
CA LEU A 42 11.07 -13.99 -4.68
C LEU A 42 9.62 -14.17 -5.09
N PHE A 43 8.70 -13.72 -4.24
CA PHE A 43 7.30 -13.69 -4.60
C PHE A 43 6.61 -12.46 -4.02
N TYR A 44 5.56 -12.01 -4.69
CA TYR A 44 4.65 -11.05 -4.10
C TYR A 44 3.28 -11.12 -4.73
N LEU A 45 2.28 -10.63 -4.00
CA LEU A 45 0.89 -10.66 -4.41
C LEU A 45 0.41 -9.28 -4.84
N LYS A 46 -0.55 -9.27 -5.76
CA LYS A 46 -1.31 -8.06 -6.10
C LYS A 46 -2.78 -8.43 -6.26
N ARG A 47 -3.69 -7.68 -5.60
CA ARG A 47 -5.12 -7.74 -5.94
C ARG A 47 -5.40 -6.74 -7.05
N HIS A 48 -6.22 -7.13 -8.00
CA HIS A 48 -6.58 -6.25 -9.11
C HIS A 48 -7.99 -6.54 -9.62
N TRP A 49 -8.57 -5.56 -10.30
CA TRP A 49 -9.99 -5.54 -10.70
C TRP A 49 -10.19 -5.71 -12.20
N GLN A 50 -9.20 -5.37 -13.03
CA GLN A 50 -9.31 -5.43 -14.48
C GLN A 50 -9.55 -6.89 -14.93
N TYR A 51 -10.55 -7.09 -15.80
CA TYR A 51 -11.00 -8.41 -16.26
C TYR A 51 -11.71 -9.28 -15.22
N GLY A 52 -12.03 -8.75 -14.03
CA GLY A 52 -12.69 -9.47 -12.92
C GLY A 52 -11.86 -9.41 -11.64
N PRO A 53 -12.44 -9.61 -10.44
CA PRO A 53 -11.67 -9.64 -9.20
C PRO A 53 -10.67 -10.80 -9.16
N HIS A 54 -9.38 -10.50 -8.97
CA HIS A 54 -8.35 -11.55 -8.96
C HIS A 54 -7.16 -11.21 -8.06
N ILE A 55 -6.33 -12.22 -7.84
CA ILE A 55 -5.01 -12.13 -7.23
C ILE A 55 -3.97 -12.50 -8.31
N ASP A 56 -2.99 -11.64 -8.51
CA ASP A 56 -1.79 -11.96 -9.28
C ASP A 56 -0.70 -12.41 -8.30
N LEU A 57 -0.31 -13.68 -8.40
CA LEU A 57 0.88 -14.23 -7.77
C LEU A 57 2.07 -14.03 -8.72
N ASN A 58 3.00 -13.16 -8.33
CA ASN A 58 4.25 -12.93 -9.05
C ASN A 58 5.36 -13.73 -8.38
N LEU A 59 6.11 -14.51 -9.16
CA LEU A 59 7.15 -15.41 -8.67
C LEU A 59 8.40 -15.30 -9.55
N SER A 60 9.58 -15.28 -8.92
CA SER A 60 10.88 -15.40 -9.58
C SER A 60 11.89 -16.12 -8.67
N GLY A 61 13.14 -16.27 -9.11
CA GLY A 61 14.20 -16.94 -8.36
C GLY A 61 14.34 -18.45 -8.63
N PHE A 62 13.54 -19.03 -9.52
CA PHE A 62 13.71 -20.41 -9.98
C PHE A 62 14.54 -20.49 -11.28
N PRO A 63 15.22 -21.62 -11.56
CA PRO A 63 15.98 -21.79 -12.81
C PRO A 63 15.10 -21.68 -14.06
N ILE A 64 15.51 -20.86 -15.04
CA ILE A 64 14.70 -20.57 -16.24
C ILE A 64 14.33 -21.83 -17.05
N ASN A 65 15.21 -22.84 -17.08
CA ASN A 65 14.96 -24.12 -17.72
C ASN A 65 13.84 -24.94 -17.05
N GLN A 66 13.49 -24.61 -15.80
CA GLN A 66 12.39 -25.23 -15.05
C GLN A 66 11.10 -24.41 -15.09
N LYS A 67 11.06 -23.26 -15.79
CA LYS A 67 9.88 -22.38 -15.88
C LYS A 67 8.59 -23.14 -16.24
N LYS A 68 8.66 -24.10 -17.16
CA LYS A 68 7.50 -24.93 -17.55
C LYS A 68 7.02 -25.86 -16.42
N GLN A 69 7.94 -26.45 -15.67
CA GLN A 69 7.61 -27.31 -14.53
C GLN A 69 6.94 -26.50 -13.42
N VAL A 70 7.52 -25.35 -13.08
CA VAL A 70 6.94 -24.41 -12.10
C VAL A 70 5.55 -23.96 -12.54
N LYS A 71 5.36 -23.61 -13.83
CA LYS A 71 4.02 -23.25 -14.35
C LYS A 71 2.98 -24.36 -14.14
N ASN A 72 3.35 -25.61 -14.46
CA ASN A 72 2.43 -26.75 -14.31
C ASN A 72 2.10 -27.02 -12.84
N PHE A 73 3.10 -26.95 -11.95
CA PHE A 73 2.90 -27.12 -10.51
C PHE A 73 1.95 -26.06 -9.96
N LEU A 74 2.24 -24.77 -10.21
CA LEU A 74 1.41 -23.66 -9.79
C LEU A 74 -0.05 -23.79 -10.24
N MET A 75 -0.25 -24.14 -11.52
CA MET A 75 -1.58 -24.30 -12.09
C MET A 75 -2.34 -25.48 -11.48
N GLY A 76 -1.69 -26.63 -11.30
CA GLY A 76 -2.30 -27.81 -10.69
C GLY A 76 -2.72 -27.54 -9.24
N TYR A 77 -1.78 -27.04 -8.43
CA TYR A 77 -1.98 -26.81 -7.01
C TYR A 77 -3.13 -25.82 -6.73
N VAL A 78 -3.15 -24.68 -7.42
CA VAL A 78 -4.20 -23.67 -7.22
C VAL A 78 -5.54 -24.15 -7.79
N SER A 79 -5.54 -24.87 -8.92
CA SER A 79 -6.79 -25.39 -9.48
C SER A 79 -7.44 -26.44 -8.59
N GLU A 80 -6.63 -27.28 -7.92
CA GLU A 80 -7.11 -28.26 -6.94
C GLU A 80 -7.79 -27.56 -5.76
N TYR A 81 -7.13 -26.53 -5.20
CA TYR A 81 -7.74 -25.70 -4.14
C TYR A 81 -9.05 -25.06 -4.59
N LEU A 82 -9.10 -24.47 -5.79
CA LEU A 82 -10.31 -23.81 -6.30
C LEU A 82 -11.45 -24.79 -6.57
N ALA A 83 -11.15 -26.05 -6.86
CA ALA A 83 -12.17 -27.10 -7.02
C ALA A 83 -12.76 -27.53 -5.68
N GLU A 84 -11.96 -27.55 -4.61
CA GLU A 84 -12.40 -27.92 -3.26
C GLU A 84 -13.06 -26.75 -2.51
N TYR A 85 -12.51 -25.53 -2.66
CA TYR A 85 -12.92 -24.31 -1.97
C TYR A 85 -13.22 -23.16 -2.96
N PRO A 86 -14.22 -23.32 -3.85
CA PRO A 86 -14.55 -22.29 -4.83
C PRO A 86 -15.08 -21.03 -4.14
N SER A 87 -14.73 -19.87 -4.71
CA SER A 87 -15.43 -18.61 -4.45
C SER A 87 -16.88 -18.73 -4.90
N ASN A 88 -17.79 -18.21 -4.08
CA ASN A 88 -19.23 -18.23 -4.34
C ASN A 88 -19.79 -16.86 -4.73
N GLU A 89 -19.02 -15.78 -4.64
CA GLU A 89 -19.43 -14.46 -5.14
C GLU A 89 -19.67 -14.50 -6.66
N GLU A 90 -20.89 -14.14 -7.06
CA GLU A 90 -21.26 -13.94 -8.46
C GLU A 90 -21.20 -12.45 -8.81
N ILE A 91 -20.70 -12.14 -10.02
CA ILE A 91 -20.73 -10.77 -10.55
C ILE A 91 -21.54 -10.71 -11.83
N ASN A 92 -22.33 -9.65 -11.98
CA ASN A 92 -22.94 -9.33 -13.25
C ASN A 92 -21.89 -8.69 -14.18
N SER A 93 -21.46 -9.40 -15.23
CA SER A 93 -20.40 -8.94 -16.13
C SER A 93 -20.68 -7.58 -16.79
N LYS A 94 -21.95 -7.23 -17.03
CA LYS A 94 -22.32 -5.93 -17.62
C LYS A 94 -22.14 -4.79 -16.61
N GLU A 95 -22.61 -4.99 -15.38
CA GLU A 95 -22.43 -4.01 -14.30
C GLU A 95 -20.96 -3.86 -13.93
N TYR A 96 -20.23 -4.98 -13.88
CA TYR A 96 -18.81 -4.99 -13.59
C TYR A 96 -17.99 -4.28 -14.66
N LEU A 97 -18.37 -4.37 -15.93
CA LEU A 97 -17.74 -3.61 -17.01
C LEU A 97 -17.93 -2.09 -16.83
N ILE A 98 -19.11 -1.65 -16.38
CA ILE A 98 -19.37 -0.23 -16.08
C ILE A 98 -18.47 0.22 -14.92
N LEU A 99 -18.36 -0.58 -13.87
CA LEU A 99 -17.47 -0.31 -12.74
C LEU A 99 -16.01 -0.25 -13.19
N SER A 100 -15.56 -1.22 -13.99
CA SER A 100 -14.20 -1.30 -14.54
C SER A 100 -13.83 -0.06 -15.35
N LYS A 101 -14.74 0.46 -16.18
CA LYS A 101 -14.51 1.71 -16.93
C LYS A 101 -14.35 2.92 -16.01
N LYS A 102 -15.13 2.99 -14.92
CA LYS A 102 -15.02 4.07 -13.93
C LYS A 102 -13.68 4.00 -13.19
N LEU A 103 -13.29 2.82 -12.73
CA LEU A 103 -12.00 2.60 -12.06
C LEU A 103 -10.84 2.90 -13.00
N GLY A 104 -10.89 2.42 -14.24
CA GLY A 104 -9.87 2.68 -15.26
C GLY A 104 -9.67 4.16 -15.55
N ALA A 105 -10.75 4.94 -15.64
CA ALA A 105 -10.65 6.40 -15.79
C ALA A 105 -10.01 7.09 -14.56
N LEU A 106 -10.30 6.60 -13.35
CA LEU A 106 -9.72 7.13 -12.10
C LEU A 106 -8.24 6.76 -11.94
N GLU A 107 -7.84 5.58 -12.44
CA GLU A 107 -6.48 5.05 -12.32
C GLU A 107 -5.62 5.28 -13.58
N TYR A 108 -6.14 6.02 -14.58
CA TYR A 108 -5.51 6.20 -15.89
C TYR A 108 -5.18 4.88 -16.62
N ASN A 109 -5.93 3.82 -16.31
CA ASN A 109 -5.88 2.52 -16.99
C ASN A 109 -7.03 2.44 -17.99
N TYR A 110 -6.78 2.77 -19.26
CA TYR A 110 -7.81 2.89 -20.29
C TYR A 110 -8.30 1.55 -20.89
N GLY A 111 -7.88 0.41 -20.33
CA GLY A 111 -8.30 -0.92 -20.74
C GLY A 111 -7.27 -1.66 -21.61
N PRO A 112 -7.66 -2.77 -22.26
CA PRO A 112 -9.04 -3.27 -22.37
C PRO A 112 -9.61 -3.76 -21.04
N TYR A 113 -10.94 -3.79 -20.91
CA TYR A 113 -11.63 -4.25 -19.68
C TYR A 113 -12.35 -5.59 -19.86
N THR A 114 -12.22 -6.19 -21.05
CA THR A 114 -12.88 -7.43 -21.45
C THR A 114 -11.88 -8.39 -22.10
N PRO A 115 -12.12 -9.71 -22.05
CA PRO A 115 -13.27 -10.37 -21.41
C PRO A 115 -13.24 -10.24 -19.88
N ILE A 116 -14.41 -10.34 -19.25
CA ILE A 116 -14.47 -10.62 -17.81
C ILE A 116 -14.32 -12.13 -17.69
N TYR A 117 -13.24 -12.60 -17.04
CA TYR A 117 -12.98 -14.03 -16.94
C TYR A 117 -13.94 -14.69 -15.95
N GLU A 118 -14.01 -16.01 -16.02
CA GLU A 118 -14.87 -16.77 -15.11
C GLU A 118 -14.24 -16.83 -13.71
N ASN A 119 -15.09 -16.80 -12.68
CA ASN A 119 -14.65 -17.05 -11.31
C ASN A 119 -14.05 -18.45 -11.19
N ASN A 120 -13.21 -18.68 -10.17
CA ASN A 120 -12.58 -19.97 -9.89
C ASN A 120 -11.74 -20.50 -11.06
N THR A 121 -11.06 -19.59 -11.77
CA THR A 121 -10.15 -19.94 -12.86
C THR A 121 -8.76 -19.36 -12.65
N VAL A 122 -7.76 -19.98 -13.27
CA VAL A 122 -6.38 -19.51 -13.25
C VAL A 122 -5.82 -19.37 -14.66
N MET A 123 -4.94 -18.40 -14.86
CA MET A 123 -4.21 -18.24 -16.12
C MET A 123 -2.85 -17.59 -15.91
N PHE A 124 -1.92 -17.84 -16.83
CA PHE A 124 -0.66 -17.10 -16.86
C PHE A 124 -0.80 -15.80 -17.65
N THR A 125 -0.14 -14.76 -17.16
CA THR A 125 0.04 -13.50 -17.89
C THR A 125 1.50 -13.05 -17.83
N ASP A 126 1.84 -12.08 -18.65
CA ASP A 126 3.17 -11.48 -18.63
C ASP A 126 3.31 -10.56 -17.44
N TYR A 127 4.42 -10.72 -16.72
CA TYR A 127 4.81 -9.77 -15.69
C TYR A 127 5.10 -8.41 -16.32
N LYS A 128 4.59 -7.35 -15.72
CA LYS A 128 4.85 -5.97 -16.15
C LYS A 128 5.22 -5.11 -14.96
N ARG A 129 6.38 -4.48 -15.03
CA ARG A 129 6.83 -3.52 -14.02
C ARG A 129 5.98 -2.27 -14.05
N ASN A 130 5.82 -1.68 -12.87
CA ASN A 130 5.17 -0.39 -12.72
C ASN A 130 6.17 0.75 -12.99
N THR A 131 6.57 0.91 -14.26
CA THR A 131 7.51 1.97 -14.68
C THR A 131 6.88 3.37 -14.59
N ALA A 132 5.55 3.46 -14.54
CA ALA A 132 4.84 4.75 -14.45
C ALA A 132 5.12 5.53 -13.16
N LEU A 133 5.42 4.86 -12.05
CA LEU A 133 5.71 5.52 -10.76
C LEU A 133 7.21 5.65 -10.47
N PHE A 134 8.00 4.66 -10.91
CA PHE A 134 9.41 4.49 -10.50
C PHE A 134 10.40 4.70 -11.66
N GLY A 135 9.89 5.01 -12.86
CA GLY A 135 10.67 5.05 -14.09
C GLY A 135 11.35 3.70 -14.37
N ASP A 136 12.44 3.76 -15.11
CA ASP A 136 13.28 2.60 -15.46
C ASP A 136 14.50 2.46 -14.54
N ASN A 137 14.49 3.08 -13.35
CA ASN A 137 15.65 3.07 -12.45
C ASN A 137 15.89 1.66 -11.86
N PRO A 138 17.01 0.99 -12.19
CA PRO A 138 17.39 -0.34 -11.71
C PRO A 138 17.27 -0.55 -10.21
N LEU A 139 17.74 0.43 -9.44
CA LEU A 139 17.81 0.35 -7.99
C LEU A 139 16.40 0.47 -7.38
N LEU A 140 15.56 1.37 -7.91
CA LEU A 140 14.19 1.56 -7.42
C LEU A 140 13.34 0.33 -7.74
N ILE A 141 13.46 -0.21 -8.95
CA ILE A 141 12.77 -1.43 -9.36
C ILE A 141 13.16 -2.60 -8.47
N GLY A 142 14.46 -2.86 -8.31
CA GLY A 142 14.95 -3.96 -7.48
C GLY A 142 14.63 -3.78 -5.99
N SER A 143 14.64 -2.54 -5.48
CA SER A 143 14.24 -2.25 -4.10
C SER A 143 12.75 -2.46 -3.88
N ARG A 144 11.92 -2.15 -4.89
CA ARG A 144 10.47 -2.40 -4.82
C ARG A 144 10.18 -3.90 -4.83
N GLU A 145 10.77 -4.65 -5.76
CA GLU A 145 10.58 -6.10 -5.87
C GLU A 145 11.01 -6.81 -4.58
N PHE A 146 12.13 -6.37 -3.98
CA PHE A 146 12.58 -6.85 -2.68
C PHE A 146 11.61 -6.48 -1.56
N PHE A 147 11.22 -5.21 -1.44
CA PHE A 147 10.27 -4.76 -0.43
C PHE A 147 8.93 -5.52 -0.49
N LEU A 148 8.43 -5.74 -1.70
CA LEU A 148 7.21 -6.50 -1.95
C LEU A 148 7.34 -7.98 -1.56
N ASN A 149 8.53 -8.57 -1.65
CA ASN A 149 8.78 -9.90 -1.14
C ASN A 149 8.79 -9.94 0.38
N GLU A 150 9.56 -9.04 1.01
CA GLU A 150 9.75 -9.01 2.46
C GLU A 150 8.47 -8.62 3.23
N ILE A 151 7.55 -7.89 2.63
CA ILE A 151 6.26 -7.56 3.27
C ILE A 151 5.29 -8.75 3.29
N MET A 152 5.46 -9.78 2.44
CA MET A 152 4.51 -10.90 2.38
C MET A 152 4.45 -11.73 3.68
N PRO A 153 5.57 -12.10 4.33
CA PRO A 153 5.54 -12.74 5.65
C PRO A 153 4.89 -11.89 6.74
N ILE A 154 5.12 -10.57 6.74
CA ILE A 154 4.49 -9.63 7.68
C ILE A 154 2.98 -9.65 7.50
N PHE A 155 2.51 -9.61 6.25
CA PHE A 155 1.09 -9.68 5.92
C PHE A 155 0.48 -11.02 6.27
N LYS A 156 1.19 -12.13 6.06
CA LYS A 156 0.78 -13.46 6.53
C LYS A 156 0.55 -13.44 8.04
N GLY A 157 1.50 -12.91 8.82
CA GLY A 157 1.37 -12.77 10.28
C GLY A 157 0.13 -11.97 10.67
N ILE A 158 -0.07 -10.79 10.06
CA ILE A 158 -1.23 -9.94 10.32
C ILE A 158 -2.56 -10.65 9.98
N ILE A 159 -2.65 -11.32 8.83
CA ILE A 159 -3.87 -12.01 8.41
C ILE A 159 -4.17 -13.16 9.39
N SER A 160 -3.16 -13.95 9.76
CA SER A 160 -3.30 -15.06 10.71
C SER A 160 -3.68 -14.62 12.13
N ASP A 161 -3.09 -13.53 12.61
CA ASP A 161 -3.26 -13.10 14.01
C ASP A 161 -4.50 -12.22 14.22
N SER A 162 -4.98 -11.56 13.17
CA SER A 162 -6.17 -10.68 13.26
C SER A 162 -7.47 -11.47 13.25
N LYS A 163 -8.31 -11.26 14.27
CA LYS A 163 -9.64 -11.88 14.38
C LYS A 163 -10.75 -11.07 13.71
N SER A 164 -10.43 -9.86 13.28
CA SER A 164 -11.37 -8.95 12.65
C SER A 164 -10.67 -7.93 11.76
N LYS A 165 -11.43 -7.33 10.84
CA LYS A 165 -10.97 -6.20 10.03
C LYS A 165 -10.54 -5.00 10.88
N GLU A 166 -11.14 -4.80 12.06
CA GLU A 166 -10.78 -3.71 12.97
C GLU A 166 -9.42 -3.94 13.66
N GLU A 167 -9.11 -5.17 14.09
CA GLU A 167 -7.77 -5.50 14.59
C GLU A 167 -6.71 -5.32 13.51
N ARG A 168 -7.01 -5.76 12.29
CA ARG A 168 -6.14 -5.57 11.13
C ARG A 168 -5.91 -4.10 10.80
N LEU A 169 -6.94 -3.27 10.99
CA LEU A 169 -6.89 -1.82 10.79
C LEU A 169 -5.93 -1.17 11.79
N VAL A 170 -5.95 -1.61 13.05
CA VAL A 170 -4.99 -1.16 14.08
C VAL A 170 -3.57 -1.50 13.68
N TYR A 171 -3.29 -2.75 13.27
CA TYR A 171 -1.97 -3.13 12.76
C TYR A 171 -1.49 -2.17 11.68
N CYS A 172 -2.31 -1.95 10.64
CA CYS A 172 -1.95 -1.08 9.52
C CYS A 172 -1.66 0.36 9.93
N ILE A 173 -2.44 0.91 10.86
CA ILE A 173 -2.23 2.27 11.36
C ILE A 173 -0.92 2.36 12.15
N CYS A 174 -0.59 1.36 12.97
CA CYS A 174 0.69 1.29 13.68
C CYS A 174 1.87 1.13 12.71
N LEU A 175 1.74 0.31 11.65
CA LEU A 175 2.74 0.23 10.58
C LEU A 175 2.95 1.59 9.89
N MET A 176 1.87 2.33 9.62
CA MET A 176 1.95 3.69 9.08
C MET A 176 2.63 4.65 10.05
N ALA A 177 2.38 4.55 11.34
CA ALA A 177 3.06 5.36 12.35
C ALA A 177 4.57 5.14 12.32
N LEU A 178 5.02 3.88 12.22
CA LEU A 178 6.43 3.53 12.08
C LEU A 178 7.05 4.08 10.79
N ILE A 179 6.30 4.08 9.67
CA ILE A 179 6.75 4.78 8.46
C ILE A 179 6.95 6.26 8.78
N ALA A 180 5.93 6.95 9.33
CA ALA A 180 6.02 8.38 9.64
C ALA A 180 7.19 8.72 10.56
N ASP A 181 7.54 7.84 11.49
CA ASP A 181 8.65 8.08 12.38
C ASP A 181 10.01 8.09 11.67
N LYS A 182 10.17 7.38 10.54
CA LYS A 182 11.39 7.43 9.72
C LYS A 182 11.54 8.70 8.89
N PHE A 183 10.61 9.65 9.04
CA PHE A 183 10.82 10.99 8.52
C PHE A 183 11.98 11.67 9.27
N LYS A 184 12.73 12.56 8.61
CA LYS A 184 13.98 13.13 9.14
C LYS A 184 13.81 13.78 10.53
N ASP A 185 12.67 14.43 10.74
CA ASP A 185 12.33 15.12 11.99
C ASP A 185 11.30 14.34 12.84
N GLY A 186 11.23 13.02 12.62
CA GLY A 186 10.36 12.10 13.34
C GLY A 186 8.89 12.18 12.94
N ILE A 187 8.06 11.41 13.66
CA ILE A 187 6.62 11.29 13.37
C ILE A 187 5.87 12.62 13.38
N LYS A 188 6.29 13.60 14.21
CA LYS A 188 5.69 14.95 14.26
C LYS A 188 5.68 15.66 12.91
N TYR A 189 6.58 15.32 11.99
CA TYR A 189 6.57 15.84 10.63
C TYR A 189 6.20 14.78 9.58
N GLY A 190 6.56 13.52 9.81
CA GLY A 190 6.21 12.43 8.90
C GLY A 190 4.69 12.26 8.71
N TYR A 191 3.90 12.42 9.77
CA TYR A 191 2.44 12.26 9.69
C TYR A 191 1.77 13.24 8.71
N LEU A 192 2.41 14.37 8.39
CA LEU A 192 1.89 15.37 7.46
C LEU A 192 1.64 14.77 6.07
N SER A 193 2.36 13.71 5.69
CA SER A 193 2.07 12.97 4.45
C SER A 193 0.73 12.26 4.51
N PHE A 194 0.40 11.64 5.65
CA PHE A 194 -0.90 11.02 5.89
C PHE A 194 -2.01 12.06 5.96
N LYS A 195 -1.76 13.17 6.66
CA LYS A 195 -2.67 14.33 6.70
C LYS A 195 -2.99 14.83 5.29
N SER A 196 -1.96 14.97 4.45
CA SER A 196 -2.11 15.33 3.03
C SER A 196 -3.08 14.40 2.30
N HIS A 197 -2.91 13.07 2.41
CA HIS A 197 -3.82 12.11 1.77
C HIS A 197 -5.26 12.22 2.27
N ALA A 198 -5.46 12.34 3.60
CA ALA A 198 -6.79 12.48 4.19
C ALA A 198 -7.49 13.78 3.73
N GLU A 199 -6.80 14.92 3.82
CA GLU A 199 -7.33 16.23 3.40
C GLU A 199 -7.64 16.26 1.90
N GLY A 200 -6.80 15.62 1.09
CA GLY A 200 -7.00 15.53 -0.36
C GLY A 200 -8.25 14.72 -0.71
N PHE A 201 -8.45 13.59 -0.04
CA PHE A 201 -9.63 12.77 -0.20
C PHE A 201 -10.91 13.49 0.27
N LEU A 202 -10.89 14.07 1.47
CA LEU A 202 -12.03 14.79 2.03
C LEU A 202 -12.39 16.03 1.20
N HIS A 203 -11.40 16.75 0.67
CA HIS A 203 -11.67 17.88 -0.22
C HIS A 203 -12.39 17.45 -1.50
N GLN A 204 -11.97 16.32 -2.12
CA GLN A 204 -12.65 15.79 -3.30
C GLN A 204 -14.05 15.26 -2.98
N ALA A 205 -14.26 14.70 -1.79
CA ALA A 205 -15.60 14.35 -1.32
C ALA A 205 -16.47 15.59 -1.06
N GLY A 206 -15.91 16.67 -0.53
CA GLY A 206 -16.59 17.94 -0.28
C GLY A 206 -17.10 18.59 -1.55
N LYS A 207 -16.36 18.49 -2.67
CA LYS A 207 -16.86 18.92 -4.00
C LYS A 207 -18.14 18.18 -4.44
N ARG A 208 -18.45 17.05 -3.82
CA ARG A 208 -19.66 16.26 -4.04
C ARG A 208 -20.64 16.35 -2.86
N ASN A 209 -20.37 17.20 -1.87
CA ASN A 209 -21.11 17.31 -0.61
C ASN A 209 -21.21 15.98 0.17
N LEU A 210 -20.14 15.19 0.18
CA LEU A 210 -20.08 13.88 0.87
C LEU A 210 -19.11 13.85 2.06
N ASP A 211 -18.33 14.91 2.26
CA ASP A 211 -17.30 15.02 3.30
C ASP A 211 -17.87 14.81 4.71
N HIS A 212 -18.97 15.45 5.06
CA HIS A 212 -19.59 15.33 6.39
C HIS A 212 -20.03 13.89 6.73
N VAL A 213 -20.57 13.15 5.76
CA VAL A 213 -20.96 11.75 5.93
C VAL A 213 -19.72 10.88 6.15
N ILE A 214 -18.70 11.08 5.31
CA ILE A 214 -17.45 10.33 5.39
C ILE A 214 -16.72 10.59 6.71
N ILE A 215 -16.64 11.85 7.15
CA ILE A 215 -16.01 12.22 8.42
C ILE A 215 -16.73 11.57 9.59
N LYS A 216 -18.07 11.53 9.57
CA LYS A 216 -18.86 10.86 10.60
C LYS A 216 -18.51 9.37 10.66
N GLU A 217 -18.51 8.68 9.53
CA GLU A 217 -18.12 7.26 9.45
C GLU A 217 -16.69 7.02 9.96
N PHE A 218 -15.74 7.88 9.57
CA PHE A 218 -14.35 7.77 10.02
C PHE A 218 -14.23 7.97 11.54
N LYS A 219 -14.96 8.95 12.11
CA LYS A 219 -15.00 9.22 13.55
C LYS A 219 -15.63 8.07 14.35
N GLU A 220 -16.65 7.40 13.80
CA GLU A 220 -17.25 6.23 14.44
C GLU A 220 -16.25 5.07 14.55
N VAL A 221 -15.46 4.82 13.50
CA VAL A 221 -14.39 3.81 13.52
C VAL A 221 -13.27 4.24 14.48
N GLU A 222 -12.83 5.50 14.39
CA GLU A 222 -11.81 6.09 15.26
C GLU A 222 -12.14 5.87 16.74
N ALA A 223 -13.38 6.16 17.15
CA ALA A 223 -13.81 6.02 18.54
C ALA A 223 -13.68 4.59 19.10
N ARG A 224 -13.69 3.56 18.23
CA ARG A 224 -13.54 2.16 18.64
C ARG A 224 -12.09 1.71 18.75
N ILE A 225 -11.18 2.34 18.00
CA ILE A 225 -9.81 1.86 17.84
C ILE A 225 -8.73 2.84 18.36
N SER A 226 -9.08 4.11 18.59
CA SER A 226 -8.10 5.16 18.90
C SER A 226 -7.28 4.84 20.13
N GLY A 227 -7.87 4.26 21.18
CA GLY A 227 -7.14 3.88 22.40
C GLY A 227 -5.97 2.93 22.14
N LYS A 228 -6.11 1.96 21.22
CA LYS A 228 -5.01 1.04 20.87
C LYS A 228 -3.89 1.75 20.11
N ILE A 229 -4.26 2.65 19.21
CA ILE A 229 -3.31 3.43 18.40
C ILE A 229 -2.56 4.42 19.29
N GLU A 230 -3.28 5.16 20.13
CA GLU A 230 -2.74 6.12 21.09
C GLU A 230 -1.77 5.46 22.07
N SER A 231 -2.12 4.29 22.62
CA SER A 231 -1.20 3.51 23.46
C SER A 231 0.08 3.12 22.71
N PHE A 232 -0.04 2.64 21.47
CA PHE A 232 1.14 2.30 20.66
C PHE A 232 2.03 3.52 20.40
N LEU A 233 1.45 4.67 20.03
CA LEU A 233 2.20 5.90 19.80
C LEU A 233 2.93 6.37 21.08
N ALA A 234 2.24 6.33 22.22
CA ALA A 234 2.82 6.73 23.50
C ALA A 234 3.97 5.80 23.92
N GLU A 235 3.77 4.48 23.80
CA GLU A 235 4.74 3.47 24.22
C GLU A 235 6.00 3.44 23.35
N PHE A 236 5.83 3.54 22.03
CA PHE A 236 6.92 3.29 21.10
C PHE A 236 7.53 4.57 20.50
N LEU A 237 6.76 5.65 20.35
CA LEU A 237 7.17 6.81 19.51
C LEU A 237 7.25 8.16 20.24
N LEU A 238 6.66 8.32 21.43
CA LEU A 238 6.65 9.62 22.10
C LEU A 238 7.98 9.98 22.77
N GLU A 239 8.66 9.03 23.39
CA GLU A 239 9.79 9.29 24.30
C GLU A 239 11.17 8.87 23.78
N LYS A 240 11.30 8.28 22.58
CA LYS A 240 12.51 7.54 22.18
C LYS A 240 13.36 8.17 21.07
N VAL A 241 14.68 8.00 21.22
CA VAL A 241 15.69 8.18 20.16
C VAL A 241 15.84 6.88 19.34
N GLU A 242 15.57 5.70 19.92
CA GLU A 242 15.56 4.38 19.26
C GLU A 242 14.52 3.41 19.87
N ILE A 243 13.79 2.65 19.05
CA ILE A 243 12.76 1.69 19.50
C ILE A 243 13.40 0.34 19.85
N GLU A 244 13.32 -0.07 21.12
CA GLU A 244 13.64 -1.44 21.54
C GLU A 244 12.39 -2.32 21.53
N TRP A 245 12.28 -3.22 20.55
CA TRP A 245 11.13 -4.11 20.36
C TRP A 245 11.05 -5.30 21.35
N GLY A 246 12.14 -5.59 22.06
CA GLY A 246 12.25 -6.82 22.87
C GLY A 246 12.09 -8.11 22.04
N ASN A 247 11.77 -9.23 22.70
CA ASN A 247 11.52 -10.54 22.05
C ASN A 247 10.04 -10.97 22.08
N ASP A 248 9.12 -10.03 22.33
CA ASP A 248 7.69 -10.32 22.38
C ASP A 248 7.20 -10.83 21.00
N PRO A 249 6.58 -12.04 20.93
CA PRO A 249 5.96 -12.54 19.70
C PRO A 249 4.89 -11.60 19.13
N HIS A 250 4.14 -10.90 19.97
CA HIS A 250 3.10 -9.96 19.54
C HIS A 250 3.67 -8.70 18.87
N LEU A 251 4.93 -8.36 19.13
CA LEU A 251 5.64 -7.24 18.52
C LEU A 251 6.45 -7.64 17.30
N LYS A 252 6.51 -8.93 16.96
CA LYS A 252 7.32 -9.45 15.87
C LYS A 252 7.04 -8.75 14.54
N VAL A 253 5.77 -8.60 14.19
CA VAL A 253 5.36 -7.96 12.92
C VAL A 253 5.80 -6.49 12.85
N PHE A 254 5.82 -5.78 13.97
CA PHE A 254 6.24 -4.37 14.01
C PHE A 254 7.76 -4.23 13.92
N ARG A 255 8.50 -5.12 14.59
CA ARG A 255 9.96 -5.20 14.46
C ARG A 255 10.40 -5.51 13.03
N GLU A 256 9.85 -6.57 12.43
CA GLU A 256 10.17 -6.96 11.04
C GLU A 256 9.82 -5.85 10.05
N TRP A 257 8.73 -5.14 10.31
CA TRP A 257 8.36 -3.96 9.53
C TRP A 257 9.33 -2.79 9.69
N ASP A 258 9.74 -2.47 10.92
CA ASP A 258 10.69 -1.40 11.20
C ASP A 258 12.04 -1.68 10.52
N ASP A 259 12.55 -2.91 10.65
CA ASP A 259 13.77 -3.38 10.01
C ASP A 259 13.68 -3.26 8.47
N LEU A 260 12.53 -3.64 7.89
CA LEU A 260 12.28 -3.51 6.46
C LEU A 260 12.29 -2.05 6.00
N ILE A 261 11.68 -1.14 6.76
CA ILE A 261 11.69 0.29 6.43
C ILE A 261 13.11 0.83 6.50
N VAL A 262 13.84 0.56 7.59
CA VAL A 262 15.20 1.07 7.82
C VAL A 262 16.13 0.60 6.71
N SER A 263 16.20 -0.71 6.46
CA SER A 263 17.05 -1.29 5.41
C SER A 263 16.71 -0.75 4.02
N THR A 264 15.42 -0.50 3.75
CA THR A 264 14.99 0.09 2.47
C THR A 264 15.41 1.56 2.37
N MET A 265 15.23 2.36 3.42
CA MET A 265 15.67 3.76 3.45
C MET A 265 17.18 3.87 3.26
N GLU A 266 17.97 3.03 3.94
CA GLU A 266 19.42 2.95 3.79
C GLU A 266 19.82 2.61 2.36
N LYS A 267 19.22 1.57 1.76
CA LYS A 267 19.48 1.19 0.37
C LYS A 267 19.14 2.30 -0.61
N LEU A 268 18.01 2.97 -0.41
CA LEU A 268 17.59 4.08 -1.26
C LEU A 268 18.51 5.29 -1.12
N SER A 269 19.09 5.53 0.06
CA SER A 269 20.03 6.64 0.30
C SER A 269 21.31 6.56 -0.55
N LEU A 270 21.66 5.36 -1.02
CA LEU A 270 22.78 5.13 -1.95
C LEU A 270 22.49 5.64 -3.37
N SER A 271 21.23 5.95 -3.68
CA SER A 271 20.84 6.47 -4.99
C SER A 271 21.07 7.98 -5.08
N GLU A 272 21.73 8.39 -6.16
CA GLU A 272 21.81 9.82 -6.47
C GLU A 272 20.48 10.38 -7.01
N ASP A 273 19.58 9.54 -7.53
CA ASP A 273 18.32 9.97 -8.17
C ASP A 273 17.12 9.10 -7.74
N ILE A 274 16.44 9.54 -6.68
CA ILE A 274 15.17 8.97 -6.24
C ILE A 274 14.05 9.89 -6.71
N ARG A 275 13.52 9.63 -7.91
CA ARG A 275 12.36 10.35 -8.44
C ARG A 275 11.17 9.43 -8.44
N ILE A 276 10.17 9.79 -7.63
CA ILE A 276 8.85 9.18 -7.71
C ILE A 276 7.97 10.09 -8.53
N GLU A 277 7.66 9.66 -9.74
CA GLU A 277 6.68 10.34 -10.57
C GLU A 277 5.29 10.05 -9.98
N SER A 278 4.62 11.07 -9.44
CA SER A 278 3.18 10.99 -9.24
C SER A 278 2.47 11.48 -10.50
N SER A 279 1.38 10.81 -10.88
CA SER A 279 0.47 11.27 -11.94
C SER A 279 0.00 12.71 -11.73
N ASN A 280 -0.13 13.11 -10.47
CA ASN A 280 -0.22 14.51 -10.04
C ASN A 280 1.18 15.04 -9.72
N SER A 281 2.03 15.24 -10.72
CA SER A 281 3.37 15.75 -10.43
C SER A 281 3.22 17.14 -9.83
N PHE A 282 3.58 17.29 -8.55
CA PHE A 282 3.51 18.58 -7.88
C PHE A 282 4.28 19.65 -8.67
N LYS A 283 5.31 19.25 -9.42
CA LYS A 283 6.03 20.11 -10.38
C LYS A 283 5.15 20.72 -11.48
N LYS A 284 4.14 20.00 -12.00
CA LYS A 284 3.19 20.54 -12.98
C LYS A 284 2.21 21.52 -12.32
N VAL A 285 1.78 21.21 -11.10
CA VAL A 285 0.87 22.04 -10.29
C VAL A 285 1.53 23.33 -9.78
N ILE A 286 2.79 23.26 -9.33
CA ILE A 286 3.59 24.41 -8.89
C ILE A 286 3.76 25.43 -10.03
N LYS A 287 3.80 24.98 -11.28
CA LYS A 287 3.97 25.84 -12.47
C LYS A 287 2.66 26.48 -12.97
N ASP A 288 1.50 26.02 -12.53
CA ASP A 288 0.19 26.46 -13.00
C ASP A 288 -0.71 26.89 -11.83
N LYS A 289 -0.89 28.20 -11.64
CA LYS A 289 -1.67 28.74 -10.51
C LYS A 289 -3.17 28.44 -10.61
N GLU A 290 -3.73 28.24 -11.81
CA GLU A 290 -5.16 27.88 -11.98
C GLU A 290 -5.43 26.47 -11.46
N SER A 291 -4.42 25.60 -11.46
CA SER A 291 -4.52 24.23 -10.93
C SER A 291 -4.71 24.16 -9.40
N LEU A 292 -4.46 25.25 -8.67
CA LEU A 292 -4.53 25.29 -7.20
C LEU A 292 -5.95 25.30 -6.64
N GLU A 293 -6.97 25.73 -7.41
CA GLU A 293 -8.36 25.73 -6.94
C GLU A 293 -8.88 24.33 -6.62
N GLY A 294 -8.28 23.31 -7.25
CA GLY A 294 -8.63 21.91 -7.03
C GLY A 294 -8.14 21.28 -5.72
N PHE A 295 -7.40 22.03 -4.89
CA PHE A 295 -6.67 21.53 -3.72
C PHE A 295 -7.21 22.05 -2.37
N SER A 296 -7.00 21.26 -1.31
CA SER A 296 -7.31 21.67 0.06
C SER A 296 -6.41 22.81 0.55
N SER A 297 -6.80 23.49 1.63
CA SER A 297 -5.97 24.54 2.27
C SER A 297 -4.56 24.04 2.63
N PHE A 298 -4.47 22.82 3.17
CA PHE A 298 -3.22 22.13 3.43
C PHE A 298 -2.33 22.06 2.18
N HIS A 299 -2.87 21.52 1.07
CA HIS A 299 -2.11 21.34 -0.16
C HIS A 299 -1.71 22.68 -0.79
N LYS A 300 -2.61 23.66 -0.78
CA LYS A 300 -2.31 25.02 -1.25
C LYS A 300 -1.08 25.57 -0.52
N HIS A 301 -1.06 25.49 0.81
CA HIS A 301 0.08 25.96 1.61
C HIS A 301 1.37 25.18 1.32
N LEU A 302 1.29 23.85 1.21
CA LEU A 302 2.43 23.00 0.88
C LEU A 302 3.04 23.36 -0.48
N LEU A 303 2.20 23.69 -1.48
CA LEU A 303 2.64 23.97 -2.84
C LEU A 303 3.10 25.42 -3.06
N THR A 304 2.74 26.35 -2.17
CA THR A 304 3.12 27.76 -2.30
C THR A 304 4.22 28.20 -1.35
N SER A 305 4.58 27.38 -0.36
CA SER A 305 5.64 27.71 0.60
C SER A 305 7.01 27.20 0.14
N ASN A 306 8.07 28.00 0.31
CA ASN A 306 9.44 27.59 -0.03
C ASN A 306 9.84 26.29 0.69
N LYS A 307 9.51 26.19 1.99
CA LYS A 307 9.75 24.97 2.79
C LYS A 307 9.02 23.76 2.22
N GLY A 308 7.78 23.93 1.76
CA GLY A 308 7.01 22.85 1.17
C GLY A 308 7.58 22.38 -0.17
N ILE A 309 7.99 23.32 -1.03
CA ILE A 309 8.63 22.98 -2.31
C ILE A 309 9.97 22.26 -2.08
N GLU A 310 10.82 22.77 -1.20
CA GLU A 310 12.10 22.14 -0.85
C GLU A 310 11.90 20.71 -0.31
N LEU A 311 10.90 20.52 0.56
CA LEU A 311 10.53 19.20 1.07
C LEU A 311 10.14 18.24 -0.06
N LEU A 312 9.23 18.67 -0.95
CA LEU A 312 8.73 17.87 -2.07
C LEU A 312 9.85 17.43 -3.04
N GLU A 313 10.91 18.23 -3.16
CA GLU A 313 12.06 17.94 -4.02
C GLU A 313 13.19 17.17 -3.30
N SER A 314 13.11 17.03 -1.98
CA SER A 314 14.18 16.38 -1.21
C SER A 314 14.27 14.87 -1.48
N LYS A 315 15.51 14.35 -1.54
CA LYS A 315 15.77 12.91 -1.74
C LYS A 315 15.18 12.06 -0.60
N HIS A 316 15.35 12.51 0.64
CA HIS A 316 14.80 11.83 1.82
C HIS A 316 13.29 11.67 1.73
N PHE A 317 12.57 12.72 1.34
CA PHE A 317 11.13 12.66 1.19
C PHE A 317 10.69 11.75 0.03
N ASN A 318 11.46 11.68 -1.05
CA ASN A 318 11.18 10.73 -2.12
C ASN A 318 11.41 9.28 -1.68
N ALA A 319 12.48 8.97 -0.92
CA ALA A 319 12.68 7.65 -0.32
C ALA A 319 11.53 7.28 0.64
N TYR A 320 11.13 8.23 1.47
CA TYR A 320 9.99 8.08 2.38
C TYR A 320 8.68 7.80 1.63
N ARG A 321 8.39 8.55 0.55
CA ARG A 321 7.22 8.33 -0.31
C ARG A 321 7.26 7.00 -1.06
N PHE A 322 8.45 6.45 -1.33
CA PHE A 322 8.61 5.15 -1.97
C PHE A 322 7.92 4.07 -1.15
N ILE A 323 8.27 4.01 0.14
CA ILE A 323 7.74 3.05 1.10
C ILE A 323 6.23 3.25 1.29
N ILE A 324 5.77 4.49 1.47
CA ILE A 324 4.33 4.78 1.59
C ILE A 324 3.54 4.26 0.38
N ASN A 325 4.02 4.57 -0.84
CA ASN A 325 3.28 4.22 -2.04
C ASN A 325 3.24 2.71 -2.26
N ILE A 326 4.32 1.99 -1.96
CA ILE A 326 4.35 0.53 -2.03
C ILE A 326 3.44 -0.07 -0.96
N PHE A 327 3.49 0.44 0.27
CA PHE A 327 2.58 -0.01 1.34
C PHE A 327 1.11 0.16 0.94
N TYR A 328 0.74 1.32 0.37
CA TYR A 328 -0.61 1.57 -0.13
C TYR A 328 -1.02 0.69 -1.29
N GLU A 329 -0.09 0.36 -2.20
CA GLU A 329 -0.35 -0.60 -3.27
C GLU A 329 -0.68 -1.99 -2.71
N GLN A 330 -0.15 -2.31 -1.53
CA GLN A 330 -0.28 -3.62 -0.89
C GLN A 330 -1.47 -3.72 0.07
N LEU A 331 -2.04 -2.61 0.56
CA LEU A 331 -3.24 -2.60 1.41
C LEU A 331 -4.42 -3.48 0.90
N PRO A 332 -4.69 -3.58 -0.42
CA PRO A 332 -5.70 -4.50 -0.92
C PRO A 332 -5.45 -5.97 -0.56
N ILE A 333 -4.19 -6.44 -0.48
CA ILE A 333 -3.86 -7.83 -0.12
C ILE A 333 -4.43 -8.21 1.24
N ILE A 334 -4.41 -7.27 2.17
CA ILE A 334 -4.88 -7.45 3.54
C ILE A 334 -6.34 -6.97 3.72
N GLY A 335 -7.05 -6.68 2.63
CA GLY A 335 -8.51 -6.43 2.64
C GLY A 335 -8.93 -4.97 2.78
N PHE A 336 -8.03 -4.02 2.53
CA PHE A 336 -8.33 -2.58 2.60
C PHE A 336 -8.36 -1.92 1.23
N ASN A 337 -9.41 -1.13 1.00
CA ASN A 337 -9.58 -0.36 -0.23
C ASN A 337 -9.08 1.10 -0.09
N ALA A 338 -9.21 1.89 -1.15
CA ALA A 338 -8.77 3.28 -1.14
C ALA A 338 -9.49 4.16 -0.10
N LYS A 339 -10.77 3.89 0.22
CA LYS A 339 -11.50 4.61 1.28
C LYS A 339 -10.91 4.26 2.64
N ASP A 340 -10.68 2.97 2.91
CA ASP A 340 -10.07 2.48 4.15
C ASP A 340 -8.68 3.11 4.36
N ARG A 341 -7.85 3.19 3.32
CA ARG A 341 -6.54 3.89 3.36
C ARG A 341 -6.68 5.33 3.84
N ASN A 342 -7.60 6.11 3.26
CA ASN A 342 -7.77 7.51 3.64
C ASN A 342 -8.35 7.66 5.06
N MET A 343 -9.15 6.68 5.50
CA MET A 343 -9.59 6.58 6.90
C MET A 343 -8.42 6.33 7.85
N MET A 344 -7.53 5.40 7.53
CA MET A 344 -6.30 5.17 8.31
C MET A 344 -5.47 6.44 8.42
N CYS A 345 -5.27 7.16 7.30
CA CYS A 345 -4.55 8.43 7.29
C CYS A 345 -5.19 9.47 8.21
N PHE A 346 -6.53 9.58 8.18
CA PHE A 346 -7.30 10.48 9.02
C PHE A 346 -7.13 10.15 10.51
N ILE A 347 -7.31 8.88 10.87
CA ILE A 347 -7.21 8.41 12.25
C ILE A 347 -5.79 8.58 12.79
N LEU A 348 -4.77 8.18 12.01
CA LEU A 348 -3.36 8.34 12.41
C LEU A 348 -3.01 9.81 12.63
N SER A 349 -3.45 10.70 11.73
CA SER A 349 -3.16 12.13 11.85
C SER A 349 -3.74 12.71 13.14
N ASN A 350 -5.01 12.40 13.45
CA ASN A 350 -5.63 12.87 14.69
C ASN A 350 -4.93 12.29 15.93
N ALA A 351 -4.55 11.01 15.89
CA ALA A 351 -3.85 10.36 17.00
C ALA A 351 -2.47 11.00 17.24
N VAL A 352 -1.72 11.31 16.18
CA VAL A 352 -0.43 12.01 16.30
C VAL A 352 -0.61 13.43 16.82
N GLU A 353 -1.54 14.21 16.25
CA GLU A 353 -1.83 15.58 16.71
C GLU A 353 -2.18 15.61 18.21
N LYS A 354 -2.94 14.62 18.68
CA LYS A 354 -3.31 14.46 20.09
C LYS A 354 -2.13 14.05 20.98
N ILE A 355 -1.41 12.97 20.63
CA ILE A 355 -0.36 12.38 21.49
C ILE A 355 0.90 13.26 21.53
N PHE A 356 1.22 13.92 20.43
CA PHE A 356 2.42 14.74 20.31
C PHE A 356 2.14 16.24 20.53
N GLU A 357 0.91 16.58 20.91
CA GLU A 357 0.41 17.94 21.16
C GLU A 357 0.83 18.93 20.06
N CYS A 358 0.59 18.52 18.80
CA CYS A 358 1.00 19.29 17.62
C CYS A 358 -0.15 19.44 16.64
N ASP A 359 -0.05 20.43 15.74
CA ASP A 359 -0.98 20.64 14.62
C ASP A 359 -0.17 21.06 13.39
N TRP A 360 -0.59 20.58 12.22
CA TRP A 360 0.06 20.90 10.96
C TRP A 360 0.13 22.39 10.70
N LYS A 361 -0.86 23.18 11.15
CA LYS A 361 -0.83 24.64 10.95
C LYS A 361 0.36 25.27 11.65
N ASN A 362 0.61 24.89 12.89
CA ASN A 362 1.74 25.40 13.66
C ASN A 362 3.07 24.90 13.09
N LEU A 363 3.17 23.61 12.79
CA LEU A 363 4.39 22.99 12.25
C LEU A 363 4.79 23.59 10.89
N MET A 364 3.81 23.87 10.03
CA MET A 364 4.04 24.40 8.69
C MET A 364 4.02 25.94 8.64
N GLY A 365 3.77 26.62 9.77
CA GLY A 365 3.64 28.08 9.83
C GLY A 365 2.48 28.62 9.00
N TYR A 366 1.38 27.87 8.91
CA TYR A 366 0.16 28.29 8.22
C TYR A 366 -0.44 29.53 8.87
N LYS A 367 -0.64 30.57 8.06
CA LYS A 367 -1.42 31.75 8.43
C LYS A 367 -2.63 31.77 7.53
N GLU A 368 -3.82 31.78 8.13
CA GLU A 368 -5.06 31.94 7.39
C GLU A 368 -5.00 33.30 6.66
N VAL A 369 -4.98 33.26 5.33
CA VAL A 369 -5.01 34.48 4.53
C VAL A 369 -6.45 34.99 4.63
N LYS A 370 -6.62 36.11 5.35
CA LYS A 370 -7.91 36.81 5.47
C LYS A 370 -8.45 37.25 4.13
#